data_AF-A0A504YWK9-F1
#
_entry.id   AF-A0A504YWK9-F1
#
_cell.length_a   1.000
_cell.length_b   1.000
_cell.length_c   1.000
_cell.angle_alpha   90.00
_cell.angle_beta   90.00
_cell.angle_gamma   90.00
#
_symmetry.space_group_name_H-M   'P 1'
#
loop_
_entity.id
_entity.type
_entity.pdbx_description
1 polymer ?
#
loop_
_entity_poly.entity_id
_entity_poly.type
_entity_poly.pdbx_seq_one_letter_code
_entity_poly.pdbx_strand_id
1 'polypeptide(L)'
;MHTAGSTGGGQQLSSPGSCLEYFRYSPLLECNNGMSLCHYWSDAKAYYLRHVSNGTEFQKPIGKYMTEDARDDTTVLREISRCRVCLKRRFQSYIV
;
A
#
# COMPACT_ATOMS: atom_id res chain seq x y z
N MET A 1 1.34 5.37 1.29
CA MET A 1 0.87 6.72 1.71
C MET A 1 -0.52 6.96 1.12
N HIS A 2 -1.19 8.02 1.52
CA HIS A 2 -2.53 8.31 1.02
C HIS A 2 -2.84 9.82 1.06
N THR A 3 -3.76 10.26 0.21
CA THR A 3 -4.22 11.65 0.14
C THR A 3 -5.73 11.72 -0.07
N ALA A 4 -6.35 12.80 0.39
CA ALA A 4 -7.71 13.22 0.08
C ALA A 4 -7.69 14.76 -0.03
N GLY A 5 -8.05 15.29 -1.20
CA GLY A 5 -7.80 16.69 -1.55
C GLY A 5 -6.33 17.09 -1.36
N SER A 6 -6.10 18.15 -0.57
CA SER A 6 -4.76 18.66 -0.22
C SER A 6 -4.19 18.03 1.07
N THR A 7 -4.94 17.15 1.72
CA THR A 7 -4.55 16.50 2.98
C THR A 7 -4.12 15.06 2.73
N GLY A 8 -3.41 14.48 3.68
CA GLY A 8 -2.96 13.11 3.55
C GLY A 8 -2.08 12.65 4.69
N GLY A 9 -1.59 11.43 4.55
CA GLY A 9 -0.76 10.78 5.56
C GLY A 9 0.09 9.66 4.98
N GLY A 10 0.94 9.10 5.83
CA GLY A 10 1.89 8.07 5.45
C GLY A 10 2.14 7.09 6.57
N GLN A 11 2.69 5.94 6.20
CA GLN A 11 3.12 4.90 7.12
C GLN A 11 4.65 4.82 7.07
N GLN A 12 5.29 4.62 8.22
CA GLN A 12 6.71 4.28 8.26
C GLN A 12 6.91 2.90 7.63
N LEU A 13 7.86 2.75 6.71
CA LEU A 13 8.11 1.48 6.00
C LEU A 13 8.62 0.34 6.89
N SER A 14 9.12 0.67 8.08
CA SER A 14 9.52 -0.30 9.11
C SER A 14 8.36 -0.73 10.02
N SER A 15 7.22 -0.02 9.97
CA SER A 15 6.05 -0.34 10.79
C SER A 15 5.23 -1.44 10.14
N PRO A 16 4.64 -2.38 10.91
CA PRO A 16 3.66 -3.33 10.37
C PRO A 16 2.52 -2.67 9.58
N GLY A 17 2.18 -1.42 9.92
CA GLY A 17 1.13 -0.66 9.25
C GLY A 17 1.42 -0.30 7.78
N SER A 18 2.64 -0.47 7.28
CA SER A 18 2.95 -0.33 5.84
C SER A 18 2.74 -1.62 5.03
N CYS A 19 2.36 -2.72 5.68
CA CYS A 19 2.23 -4.05 5.05
C CYS A 19 0.79 -4.57 5.11
N LEU A 20 -0.08 -4.03 4.25
CA LEU A 20 -1.47 -4.49 4.14
C LEU A 20 -1.53 -5.92 3.59
N GLU A 21 -2.32 -6.78 4.24
CA GLU A 21 -2.51 -8.18 3.83
C GLU A 21 -3.24 -8.30 2.49
N TYR A 22 -4.20 -7.39 2.25
CA TYR A 22 -5.02 -7.37 1.05
C TYR A 22 -4.86 -6.02 0.35
N PHE A 23 -4.54 -6.08 -0.94
CA PHE A 23 -4.53 -4.91 -1.80
C PHE A 23 -5.95 -4.37 -1.99
N ARG A 24 -6.07 -3.05 -2.09
CA ARG A 24 -7.32 -2.34 -2.43
C ARG A 24 -7.01 -1.15 -3.32
N TYR A 25 -7.75 -0.97 -4.41
CA TYR A 25 -7.65 0.21 -5.26
C TYR A 25 -8.02 1.49 -4.50
N SER A 26 -9.06 1.43 -3.66
CA SER A 26 -9.50 2.55 -2.81
C SER A 26 -9.65 2.10 -1.35
N PRO A 27 -8.57 2.12 -0.55
CA PRO A 27 -8.62 1.72 0.86
C PRO A 27 -9.14 2.82 1.80
N LEU A 28 -9.38 4.04 1.29
CA LEU A 28 -9.76 5.18 2.11
C LEU A 28 -11.26 5.45 1.99
N LEU A 29 -11.95 5.27 3.11
CA LEU A 29 -13.29 5.81 3.31
C LEU A 29 -13.13 7.11 4.11
N GLU A 30 -13.46 8.22 3.51
CA GLU A 30 -13.52 9.51 4.21
C GLU A 30 -14.91 9.67 4.88
N CYS A 31 -14.99 10.43 5.95
CA CYS A 31 -16.25 10.66 6.65
C CYS A 31 -16.34 12.14 7.00
N ASN A 32 -17.42 12.78 6.57
CA ASN A 32 -17.67 14.18 6.89
C ASN A 32 -18.34 14.26 8.26
N ASN A 33 -17.56 14.68 9.27
CA ASN A 33 -17.98 14.78 10.67
C ASN A 33 -19.13 15.77 10.95
N GLY A 34 -19.65 16.47 9.93
CA GLY A 34 -20.82 17.35 10.02
C GLY A 34 -22.12 16.81 9.42
N MET A 35 -22.07 15.74 8.60
CA MET A 35 -23.25 15.24 7.86
C MET A 35 -23.53 13.75 8.08
N SER A 36 -22.77 13.05 8.93
CA SER A 36 -22.87 11.60 9.15
C SER A 36 -22.80 10.77 7.86
N LEU A 37 -22.10 11.29 6.83
CA LEU A 37 -21.94 10.64 5.54
C LEU A 37 -20.48 10.26 5.33
N CYS A 38 -20.27 8.99 5.00
CA CYS A 38 -18.98 8.45 4.56
C CYS A 38 -19.10 7.97 3.12
N HIS A 39 -18.07 8.17 2.31
CA HIS A 39 -18.10 7.86 0.89
C HIS A 39 -16.70 7.50 0.37
N TYR A 40 -16.63 7.03 -0.87
CA TYR A 40 -15.37 6.90 -1.59
C TYR A 40 -15.30 8.04 -2.60
N TRP A 41 -14.57 9.11 -2.27
CA TRP A 41 -14.43 10.25 -3.18
C TRP A 41 -13.35 9.99 -4.23
N SER A 42 -13.52 10.57 -5.42
CA SER A 42 -12.65 10.34 -6.58
C SER A 42 -11.25 10.94 -6.44
N ASP A 43 -11.10 11.92 -5.55
CA ASP A 43 -9.85 12.61 -5.25
C ASP A 43 -9.04 11.90 -4.14
N ALA A 44 -9.63 10.93 -3.45
CA ALA A 44 -8.90 10.04 -2.56
C ALA A 44 -7.94 9.15 -3.37
N LYS A 45 -6.66 9.13 -2.99
CA LYS A 45 -5.62 8.31 -3.62
C LYS A 45 -4.85 7.51 -2.59
N ALA A 46 -4.61 6.24 -2.91
CA ALA A 46 -3.68 5.40 -2.17
C ALA A 46 -2.44 5.11 -3.00
N TYR A 47 -1.29 5.11 -2.34
CA TYR A 47 0.00 4.92 -2.98
C TYR A 47 0.72 3.73 -2.35
N TYR A 48 1.11 2.81 -3.21
CA TYR A 48 1.83 1.58 -2.88
C TYR A 48 3.25 1.64 -3.44
N LEU A 49 4.19 0.95 -2.81
CA LEU A 49 5.53 0.79 -3.36
C LEU A 49 5.47 -0.05 -4.64
N ARG A 50 6.19 0.38 -5.69
CA ARG A 50 6.29 -0.36 -6.94
C ARG A 50 7.32 -1.48 -6.82
N HIS A 51 7.05 -2.63 -7.44
CA HIS A 51 8.05 -3.67 -7.67
C HIS A 51 9.08 -3.20 -8.71
N VAL A 52 10.36 -3.25 -8.36
CA VAL A 52 11.48 -2.88 -9.26
C VAL A 52 12.29 -4.13 -9.56
N SER A 53 12.54 -4.39 -10.84
CA SER A 53 13.35 -5.53 -11.27
C SER A 53 14.84 -5.22 -11.20
N ASN A 54 15.65 -6.22 -10.83
CA ASN A 54 17.10 -6.09 -10.78
C ASN A 54 17.67 -5.57 -12.10
N GLY A 55 18.56 -4.59 -12.04
CA GLY A 55 19.22 -3.98 -13.20
C GLY A 55 18.47 -2.82 -13.84
N THR A 56 17.30 -2.45 -13.32
CA THR A 56 16.50 -1.30 -13.80
C THR A 56 16.47 -0.12 -12.82
N GLU A 57 17.17 -0.21 -11.69
CA GLU A 57 17.09 0.73 -10.56
C GLU A 57 17.45 2.18 -10.94
N PHE A 58 18.38 2.34 -11.87
CA PHE A 58 18.87 3.65 -12.33
C PHE A 58 18.40 4.01 -13.75
N GLN A 59 17.46 3.24 -14.28
CA GLN A 59 16.86 3.55 -15.58
C GLN A 59 15.61 4.40 -15.37
N LYS A 60 15.26 5.20 -16.39
CA LYS A 60 14.00 5.95 -16.37
C LYS A 60 12.83 4.96 -16.27
N PRO A 61 11.96 5.05 -15.26
CA PRO A 61 10.83 4.15 -15.15
C PRO A 61 9.88 4.30 -16.34
N ILE A 62 9.42 3.16 -16.88
CA ILE A 62 8.39 3.15 -17.92
C ILE A 62 7.03 3.36 -17.23
N GLY A 63 6.31 4.39 -17.68
CA GLY A 63 4.95 4.67 -17.25
C GLY A 63 3.99 3.58 -17.73
N LYS A 64 3.17 3.06 -16.82
CA LYS A 64 2.18 2.02 -17.13
C LYS A 64 0.86 2.41 -16.49
N TYR A 65 -0.20 2.38 -17.29
CA TYR A 65 -1.57 2.53 -16.81
C TYR A 65 -2.15 1.12 -16.65
N MET A 66 -2.77 0.89 -15.51
CA MET A 66 -3.46 -0.37 -15.21
C MET A 66 -4.89 0.00 -14.83
N THR A 67 -5.84 -0.67 -15.47
CA THR A 67 -7.26 -0.54 -15.14
C THR A 67 -7.61 -1.60 -14.11
N GLU A 68 -8.54 -1.26 -13.23
CA GLU A 68 -9.19 -2.25 -12.37
C GLU A 68 -9.93 -3.26 -13.26
N ASP A 69 -9.52 -4.52 -13.19
CA ASP A 69 -10.26 -5.63 -13.78
C ASP A 69 -10.81 -6.47 -12.63
N ALA A 70 -12.13 -6.35 -12.40
CA ALA A 70 -12.83 -7.08 -11.35
C ALA A 70 -12.70 -8.61 -11.46
N ARG A 71 -12.22 -9.14 -12.59
CA ARG A 71 -11.98 -10.57 -12.81
C ARG A 71 -10.53 -10.99 -12.58
N ASP A 72 -9.56 -10.07 -12.66
CA ASP A 72 -8.13 -10.41 -12.57
C ASP A 72 -7.24 -9.25 -12.10
N ASP A 73 -6.99 -9.21 -10.79
CA ASP A 73 -6.03 -8.28 -10.17
C ASP A 73 -4.56 -8.74 -10.29
N THR A 74 -4.28 -9.91 -10.87
CA THR A 74 -2.91 -10.46 -10.87
C THR A 74 -1.92 -9.57 -11.59
N THR A 75 -2.37 -8.81 -12.58
CA THR A 75 -1.53 -7.88 -13.34
C THR A 75 -1.05 -6.71 -12.49
N VAL A 76 -1.93 -6.12 -11.68
CA VAL A 76 -1.62 -5.03 -10.74
C VAL A 76 -0.79 -5.55 -9.58
N LEU A 77 -1.15 -6.72 -9.02
CA LEU A 77 -0.43 -7.32 -7.90
C LEU A 77 1.04 -7.66 -8.22
N ARG A 78 1.38 -7.91 -9.48
CA ARG A 78 2.77 -8.13 -9.92
C ARG A 78 3.62 -6.86 -9.92
N GLU A 79 2.99 -5.70 -9.97
CA GLU A 79 3.68 -4.41 -10.05
C GLU A 79 3.76 -3.71 -8.69
N ILE A 80 3.07 -4.27 -7.69
CA ILE A 80 3.11 -3.80 -6.30
C ILE A 80 4.16 -4.59 -5.52
N SER A 81 4.97 -3.86 -4.76
CA SER A 81 5.97 -4.46 -3.87
C SER A 81 5.32 -5.35 -2.81
N ARG A 82 6.00 -6.44 -2.45
CA ARG A 82 5.54 -7.39 -1.43
C ARG A 82 6.30 -7.15 -0.13
N CYS A 83 5.64 -7.48 0.98
CA CYS A 83 6.19 -7.28 2.31
C CYS A 83 5.82 -8.45 3.22
N ARG A 84 6.52 -8.55 4.34
CA ARG A 84 6.23 -9.49 5.41
C ARG A 84 6.46 -8.81 6.75
N VAL A 85 5.50 -8.95 7.67
CA VAL A 85 5.68 -8.52 9.06
C VAL A 85 6.36 -9.64 9.83
N CYS A 86 7.41 -9.29 10.55
CA CYS A 86 8.24 -10.23 11.30
C CYS A 86 8.31 -9.81 12.77
N LEU A 87 8.33 -10.78 13.68
CA LEU A 87 8.62 -10.58 15.09
C LEU A 87 10.02 -11.12 15.38
N LYS A 88 10.82 -10.35 16.14
CA LYS A 88 12.09 -10.84 16.64
C LYS A 88 11.81 -12.02 17.58
N ARG A 89 12.41 -13.17 17.31
CA ARG A 89 12.39 -14.29 18.27
C ARG A 89 13.13 -13.83 19.52
N ARG A 90 12.50 -13.97 20.69
CA ARG A 90 13.24 -13.85 21.96
C ARG A 90 14.26 -14.99 21.99
N PHE A 91 15.52 -14.65 22.23
CA PHE A 91 16.50 -15.67 22.60
C PHE A 91 16.01 -16.30 23.90
N GLN A 92 15.52 -17.53 23.83
CA GLN A 92 15.35 -18.33 25.03
C GLN A 92 16.74 -18.88 25.33
N SER A 93 17.44 -18.18 26.23
CA SER A 93 18.64 -18.71 26.85
C SER A 93 18.20 -19.93 27.65
N TYR A 94 18.21 -21.11 27.02
CA TYR A 94 18.34 -22.36 27.75
C TYR A 94 19.77 -22.35 28.30
N ILE A 95 19.96 -21.66 29.42
CA ILE A 95 21.09 -21.90 30.30
C ILE A 95 20.70 -23.14 31.08
N VAL A 96 21.39 -24.23 30.75
CA VAL A 96 21.62 -25.49 31.50
C VAL A 96 20.38 -26.15 32.11
#